data_AF-A0A7C1XN34-F1
#
_entry.id   AF-A0A7C1XN34-F1
#
_cell.length_a   1.000
_cell.length_b   1.000
_cell.length_c   1.000
_cell.angle_alpha   90.00
_cell.angle_beta   90.00
_cell.angle_gamma   90.00
#
_symmetry.space_group_name_H-M   'P 1'
#
loop_
_entity.id
_entity.type
_entity.pdbx_description
1 polymer ?
#
loop_
_entity_poly.entity_id
_entity_poly.type
_entity_poly.pdbx_seq_one_letter_code
_entity_poly.pdbx_strand_id
1 'polypeptide(L)' 'MKSCGICGKGRKKVIKRKKLRGHYNPIKSYFQKSNIQILNFNGKKLEVCKECRKLILKGKIKV' A
#
# COMPACT_ATOMS: atom_id res chain seq x y z
N MET A 1 -0.02 -6.44 11.98
CA MET A 1 -0.11 -6.53 10.49
C MET A 1 0.57 -5.28 9.93
N LYS A 2 1.52 -5.39 8.98
CA LYS A 2 2.23 -4.20 8.50
C LYS A 2 1.25 -3.20 7.87
N SER A 3 1.27 -1.97 8.35
CA SER A 3 0.48 -0.82 7.85
C SER A 3 1.41 0.37 7.72
N CYS A 4 1.09 1.29 6.80
CA CYS A 4 1.83 2.54 6.71
C CYS A 4 1.52 3.43 7.91
N GLY A 5 2.55 3.89 8.63
CA GLY A 5 2.40 4.79 9.78
C GLY A 5 1.83 6.17 9.48
N ILE A 6 1.74 6.57 8.19
CA ILE A 6 1.24 7.89 7.76
C ILE A 6 -0.19 7.80 7.22
N CYS A 7 -0.43 6.89 6.28
CA CYS A 7 -1.73 6.81 5.58
C CYS A 7 -2.60 5.61 6.01
N GLY A 8 -2.12 4.78 6.95
CA GLY A 8 -2.85 3.59 7.42
C GLY A 8 -2.99 2.46 6.40
N LYS A 9 -2.48 2.61 5.17
CA LYS A 9 -2.59 1.58 4.11
C LYS A 9 -2.01 0.24 4.56
N GLY A 10 -2.88 -0.72 4.80
CA GLY A 10 -2.55 -2.09 5.18
C GLY A 10 -2.94 -3.11 4.12
N ARG A 11 -3.03 -4.39 4.54
CA ARG A 11 -3.55 -5.46 3.70
C ARG A 11 -5.08 -5.34 3.60
N LYS A 12 -5.61 -5.49 2.39
CA LYS A 12 -7.06 -5.49 2.12
C LYS A 12 -7.47 -6.81 1.45
N LYS A 13 -8.62 -7.37 1.85
CA LYS A 13 -9.22 -8.51 1.15
C LYS A 13 -9.90 -8.01 -0.13
N VAL A 14 -9.53 -8.58 -1.27
CA VAL A 14 -10.04 -8.20 -2.59
C VAL A 14 -10.41 -9.45 -3.38
N ILE A 15 -11.35 -9.33 -4.31
CA ILE A 15 -11.77 -10.43 -5.17
C ILE A 15 -11.09 -10.30 -6.53
N LYS A 16 -10.41 -11.36 -6.98
CA LYS A 16 -9.88 -11.44 -8.34
C LYS A 16 -11.04 -11.62 -9.31
N ARG A 17 -11.08 -10.79 -10.36
CA ARG A 17 -12.06 -10.86 -11.44
C ARG A 17 -11.38 -11.31 -12.74
N LYS A 18 -12.06 -12.09 -13.57
CA LYS A 18 -11.62 -12.45 -14.93
C LYS A 18 -12.72 -12.07 -15.92
N LYS A 19 -12.31 -11.51 -17.05
CA LYS A 19 -13.23 -11.19 -18.14
C LYS A 19 -13.60 -12.49 -18.86
N LEU A 20 -14.88 -12.83 -18.88
CA LEU A 20 -15.46 -13.98 -19.57
C LEU A 20 -16.60 -13.48 -20.44
N ARG A 21 -16.51 -13.71 -21.76
CA ARG A 21 -17.58 -13.38 -22.73
C ARG A 21 -18.17 -11.97 -22.55
N GLY A 22 -17.30 -10.98 -22.31
CA GLY A 22 -17.70 -9.57 -22.14
C GLY A 22 -17.88 -9.09 -20.69
N HIS A 23 -18.07 -9.97 -19.71
CA HIS A 23 -18.34 -9.59 -18.31
C HIS A 23 -17.19 -9.96 -17.35
N TYR A 24 -17.00 -9.18 -16.28
CA TYR A 24 -16.00 -9.47 -15.25
C TYR A 24 -16.59 -10.30 -14.11
N ASN A 25 -16.34 -11.61 -14.12
CA ASN A 25 -16.82 -12.52 -13.09
C ASN A 25 -15.80 -12.66 -11.93
N PRO A 26 -16.26 -12.65 -10.66
CA PRO A 26 -15.42 -12.93 -9.50
C PRO A 26 -14.99 -14.41 -9.48
N ILE A 27 -13.73 -14.68 -9.09
CA ILE A 27 -13.17 -16.04 -9.06
C ILE A 27 -12.72 -16.47 -7.67
N LYS A 28 -11.72 -15.80 -7.11
CA LYS A 28 -11.10 -16.15 -5.82
C LYS A 28 -10.80 -14.87 -5.06
N SER A 29 -11.02 -14.87 -3.75
CA SER A 29 -10.57 -13.79 -2.88
C SER A 29 -9.08 -13.94 -2.55
N TYR A 30 -8.36 -12.84 -2.50
CA TYR A 30 -6.96 -12.79 -2.08
C TYR A 30 -6.72 -11.55 -1.21
N PHE A 31 -5.61 -11.55 -0.47
CA PHE A 31 -5.17 -10.38 0.29
C PHE A 31 -4.23 -9.55 -0.57
N GLN A 32 -4.66 -8.34 -0.94
CA GLN A 32 -3.79 -7.36 -1.57
C GLN A 32 -2.94 -6.69 -0.48
N LYS A 33 -1.62 -6.82 -0.60
CA LYS A 33 -0.65 -6.21 0.32
C LYS A 33 -0.32 -4.80 -0.15
N SER A 34 -0.21 -3.86 0.77
CA SER A 34 0.37 -2.54 0.49
C SER A 34 1.89 -2.65 0.34
N ASN A 35 2.47 -1.86 -0.56
CA ASN A 35 3.93 -1.80 -0.77
C ASN A 35 4.57 -0.95 0.34
N ILE A 36 4.82 -1.58 1.48
CA ILE A 36 5.42 -0.97 2.67
C ILE A 36 6.94 -1.10 2.57
N GLN A 37 7.62 0.01 2.81
CA GLN A 37 9.07 0.18 2.77
C GLN A 37 9.53 0.79 4.09
N ILE A 38 10.76 0.47 4.48
CA ILE A 38 11.40 1.12 5.62
C ILE A 38 12.15 2.34 5.09
N LEU A 39 11.85 3.51 5.63
CA LEU A 39 12.52 4.76 5.33
C LEU A 39 13.30 5.21 6.56
N ASN A 40 14.59 5.49 6.39
CA ASN A 40 15.38 6.16 7.42
C ASN A 40 15.28 7.67 7.18
N PHE A 41 14.65 8.40 8.10
CA PHE A 41 14.48 9.84 8.01
C PHE A 41 14.76 10.47 9.37
N ASN A 42 15.64 11.49 9.41
CA ASN A 42 16.06 12.18 10.63
C ASN A 42 16.48 11.23 11.78
N GLY A 43 17.25 10.19 11.45
CA GLY A 43 17.73 9.19 12.41
C GLY A 43 16.68 8.18 12.89
N LYS A 44 15.41 8.30 12.47
CA LYS A 44 14.33 7.36 12.81
C LYS A 44 14.01 6.43 11.65
N LYS A 45 13.67 5.18 11.97
CA LYS A 45 13.15 4.20 11.02
C LYS A 45 11.63 4.31 10.96
N LEU A 46 11.08 4.54 9.77
CA LEU A 46 9.65 4.69 9.53
C LEU A 46 9.17 3.61 8.56
N GLU A 47 8.15 2.83 8.94
CA GLU A 47 7.45 1.93 8.02
C GLU A 47 6.39 2.72 7.23
N VAL A 48 6.68 3.00 5.96
CA VAL A 48 5.84 3.85 5.10
C VAL A 48 5.55 3.18 3.77
N CYS A 49 4.37 3.46 3.18
CA CYS A 49 4.10 2.98 1.83
C CYS A 49 4.92 3.74 0.79
N LYS A 50 5.10 3.16 -0.40
CA LYS A 50 5.84 3.78 -1.52
C LYS A 50 5.39 5.21 -1.84
N GLU A 51 4.09 5.48 -1.80
CA GLU A 51 3.53 6.82 -2.09
C GLU A 51 3.91 7.83 -1.01
N CYS A 52 3.72 7.49 0.27
CA CYS A 52 4.11 8.35 1.38
C CYS A 52 5.63 8.59 1.37
N ARG A 53 6.44 7.57 1.10
CA ARG A 53 7.90 7.74 0.91
C ARG A 53 8.21 8.78 -0.16
N LYS A 54 7.54 8.71 -1.32
CA LYS A 54 7.73 9.67 -2.42
C LYS A 54 7.36 11.10 -2.00
N LEU A 55 6.31 11.26 -1.19
CA LEU A 55 5.86 12.57 -0.72
C LEU A 55 6.79 13.17 0.35
N ILE A 56 7.33 12.34 1.24
CA ILE A 56 8.35 12.73 2.23
C ILE A 56 9.62 13.20 1.51
N LEU A 57 10.11 12.44 0.54
CA LEU A 57 11.31 12.79 -0.24
C LEU A 57 11.12 14.08 -1.06
N LYS A 58 9.88 14.42 -1.43
CA LYS A 58 9.53 15.67 -2.10
C LYS A 58 9.32 16.84 -1.12
N GLY A 59 9.48 16.63 0.19
CA GLY A 59 9.27 17.66 1.22
C GLY A 59 7.81 18.08 1.43
N LYS A 60 6.83 17.37 0.86
CA LYS A 60 5.40 17.72 0.96
C LYS A 60 4.78 17.25 2.28
N ILE A 61 5.37 16.24 2.90
CA ILE A 61 4.95 15.71 4.20
C ILE A 61 6.14 15.88 5.13
N LYS A 62 5.95 16.64 6.20
CA LYS A 62 6.86 16.68 7.34
C LYS A 62 6.47 15.56 8.29
N VAL A 63 7.44 14.72 8.65
CA VAL A 63 7.30 13.60 9.59
C VAL A 63 8.12 13.89 10.83
#